data_AF-A0A940PE24-F1
#
_entry.id   AF-A0A940PE24-F1
#
_cell.length_a   1.000
_cell.length_b   1.000
_cell.length_c   1.000
_cell.angle_alpha   90.00
_cell.angle_beta   90.00
_cell.angle_gamma   90.00
#
_symmetry.space_group_name_H-M   'P 1'
#
loop_
_entity.id
_entity.type
_entity.pdbx_description
1 polymer ?
#
loop_
_entity_poly.entity_id
_entity_poly.type
_entity_poly.pdbx_seq_one_letter_code
_entity_poly.pdbx_strand_id
1 'polypeptide(L)' 'MPETFRRRRIAEFVQRLIWRKHALVEQMELPELADMKQITTGQIQALDRVIREMIQEFGFRKRILNRNL' A
#
# COMPACT_ATOMS: atom_id res chain seq x y z
N MET A 1 24.66 -9.54 7.40
CA MET A 1 24.48 -8.85 6.10
C MET A 1 23.46 -7.71 6.25
N PRO A 2 23.90 -6.46 6.42
CA PRO A 2 23.02 -5.29 6.66
C PRO A 2 22.00 -5.02 5.55
N GLU A 3 22.35 -5.37 4.32
CA GLU A 3 21.52 -5.15 3.13
C GLU A 3 20.22 -5.98 3.15
N THR A 4 20.29 -7.24 3.59
CA THR A 4 19.13 -8.13 3.72
C THR A 4 18.13 -7.63 4.76
N PHE A 5 18.64 -7.08 5.88
CA PHE A 5 17.81 -6.50 6.93
C PHE A 5 17.09 -5.23 6.45
N ARG A 6 17.80 -4.34 5.75
CA ARG A 6 17.20 -3.15 5.14
C ARG A 6 16.10 -3.52 4.16
N ARG A 7 16.36 -4.48 3.26
CA ARG A 7 15.37 -4.95 2.28
C ARG A 7 14.11 -5.53 2.93
N ARG A 8 14.26 -6.29 4.03
CA ARG A 8 13.13 -6.83 4.80
C ARG A 8 12.27 -5.71 5.40
N ARG A 9 12.89 -4.73 6.07
CA ARG A 9 12.16 -3.62 6.69
C ARG A 9 11.36 -2.80 5.67
N ILE A 10 11.91 -2.62 4.47
CA ILE A 10 11.24 -1.92 3.38
C ILE A 10 10.06 -2.75 2.88
N ALA A 11 10.21 -4.06 2.71
CA ALA A 11 9.11 -4.94 2.32
C ALA A 11 7.96 -4.89 3.34
N GLU A 12 8.28 -4.95 4.64
CA GLU A 12 7.29 -4.81 5.71
C GLU A 12 6.61 -3.44 5.69
N PHE A 13 7.32 -2.37 5.35
CA PHE A 13 6.74 -1.05 5.19
C PHE A 13 5.76 -0.99 4.00
N VAL A 14 6.16 -1.50 2.84
CA VAL A 14 5.28 -1.59 1.65
C VAL A 14 4.03 -2.41 1.96
N GLN A 15 4.15 -3.51 2.70
CA GLN A 15 3.00 -4.31 3.13
C GLN A 15 2.01 -3.49 3.96
N ARG A 16 2.50 -2.68 4.91
CA ARG A 16 1.63 -1.80 5.70
C ARG A 16 0.97 -0.70 4.86
N LEU A 17 1.57 -0.23 3.78
CA LEU A 17 0.93 0.71 2.86
C LEU A 17 -0.21 0.03 2.08
N ILE A 18 0.00 -1.21 1.65
CA ILE A 18 -1.04 -2.01 0.96
C ILE A 18 -2.24 -2.22 1.89
N TRP A 19 -2.02 -2.58 3.15
CA TRP A 19 -3.13 -2.73 4.13
C TRP A 19 -3.90 -1.44 4.34
N ARG A 20 -3.22 -0.28 4.44
CA ARG A 20 -3.89 1.02 4.54
C ARG A 20 -4.72 1.33 3.31
N LYS A 21 -4.20 1.03 2.12
CA LYS A 21 -4.98 1.17 0.88
C LYS A 21 -6.25 0.33 0.92
N HIS A 22 -6.17 -0.93 1.36
CA HIS A 22 -7.35 -1.79 1.49
C HIS A 22 -8.40 -1.20 2.44
N ALA A 23 -7.98 -0.72 3.61
CA ALA A 23 -8.90 -0.06 4.55
C ALA A 23 -9.59 1.16 3.93
N LEU A 24 -8.88 1.97 3.14
CA LEU A 24 -9.49 3.11 2.42
C LEU A 24 -10.46 2.65 1.33
N VAL A 25 -10.19 1.54 0.65
CA VAL A 25 -11.14 0.96 -0.32
C VAL A 25 -12.40 0.47 0.38
N GLU A 26 -12.28 -0.19 1.54
CA GLU A 26 -13.44 -0.60 2.34
C GLU A 26 -14.28 0.61 2.79
N GLN A 27 -13.63 1.73 3.14
CA GLN A 27 -14.32 2.98 3.47
C GLN A 27 -15.14 3.57 2.30
N MET A 28 -14.80 3.25 1.05
CA MET A 28 -15.58 3.72 -0.12
C MET A 28 -16.96 3.07 -0.21
N GLU A 29 -17.14 1.93 0.43
CA GLU A 29 -18.38 1.16 0.46
C GLU A 29 -19.30 1.57 1.62
N LEU A 30 -18.80 2.37 2.58
CA LEU A 30 -19.57 2.84 3.73
C LEU A 30 -20.50 4.00 3.33
N PRO A 31 -21.83 3.85 3.44
CA PRO A 31 -22.78 4.92 3.09
C PRO A 31 -22.57 6.21 3.89
N GLU A 32 -22.22 6.09 5.17
CA GLU A 32 -21.91 7.21 6.07
C GLU A 32 -20.68 8.04 5.66
N LEU A 33 -19.86 7.53 4.74
CA LEU A 33 -18.68 8.23 4.21
C LEU A 33 -18.86 8.70 2.76
N ALA A 34 -20.08 8.69 2.23
CA ALA A 34 -20.35 9.04 0.82
C ALA A 34 -19.77 10.41 0.41
N ASP A 35 -19.87 11.42 1.27
CA ASP A 35 -19.38 12.77 1.01
C ASP A 35 -17.83 12.85 0.94
N MET A 36 -17.14 11.87 1.54
CA MET A 36 -15.68 11.81 1.58
C MET A 36 -15.07 11.07 0.38
N LYS A 37 -15.89 10.48 -0.51
CA LYS A 37 -15.41 9.62 -1.62
C LYS A 37 -14.33 10.26 -2.49
N GLN A 38 -14.45 11.55 -2.81
CA GLN A 38 -13.46 12.24 -3.64
C GLN A 38 -12.10 12.37 -2.92
N ILE A 39 -12.12 12.70 -1.63
CA ILE A 39 -10.91 12.81 -0.81
C ILE A 39 -10.26 11.43 -0.65
N THR A 40 -11.07 10.42 -0.29
CA THR A 40 -10.61 9.03 -0.13
C THR A 40 -10.01 8.48 -1.43
N THR A 41 -10.61 8.80 -2.59
CA THR A 41 -10.05 8.45 -3.91
C THR A 41 -8.66 9.04 -4.11
N GLY A 42 -8.46 10.32 -3.78
CA GLY A 42 -7.14 10.96 -3.86
C GLY A 42 -6.10 10.30 -2.96
N GLN A 43 -6.50 9.89 -1.75
CA GLN A 43 -5.61 9.18 -0.81
C GLN A 43 -5.22 7.79 -1.33
N ILE A 44 -6.17 7.04 -1.89
CA ILE A 44 -5.92 5.74 -2.52
C ILE A 44 -4.92 5.89 -3.68
N GLN A 45 -5.11 6.90 -4.54
CA GLN A 45 -4.22 7.18 -5.66
C GLN A 45 -2.80 7.55 -5.20
N ALA A 46 -2.68 8.35 -4.14
CA ALA A 46 -1.38 8.72 -3.57
C ALA A 46 -0.64 7.49 -3.00
N LEU A 47 -1.34 6.63 -2.24
CA LEU A 47 -0.75 5.38 -1.75
C LEU A 47 -0.33 4.45 -2.88
N ASP A 48 -1.15 4.33 -3.94
CA ASP A 48 -0.81 3.54 -5.12
C ASP A 48 0.44 4.02 -5.85
N ARG A 49 0.66 5.33 -5.85
CA ARG A 49 1.87 5.92 -6.43
C ARG A 49 3.09 5.58 -5.60
N VAL A 50 3.04 5.81 -4.28
CA VAL A 50 4.17 5.51 -3.37
C VAL A 50 4.49 4.01 -3.37
N ILE A 51 3.48 3.14 -3.36
CA ILE A 51 3.70 1.68 -3.42
C ILE A 51 4.43 1.29 -4.71
N ARG A 52 4.03 1.87 -5.86
CA ARG A 52 4.69 1.60 -7.15
C ARG A 52 6.13 2.09 -7.18
N GLU A 53 6.39 3.30 -6.68
CA GLU A 53 7.72 3.88 -6.58
C GLU A 53 8.63 2.99 -5.72
N MET A 54 8.17 2.57 -4.54
CA MET A 54 8.91 1.67 -3.65
C MET A 54 9.15 0.28 -4.27
N ILE A 55 8.18 -0.26 -5.01
CA ILE A 55 8.34 -1.54 -5.71
C ILE A 55 9.43 -1.44 -6.77
N GLN A 56 9.44 -0.36 -7.54
CA GLN A 56 10.41 -0.13 -8.60
C GLN A 56 11.81 0.12 -8.02
N GLU A 57 11.95 0.99 -7.03
CA GLU A 57 13.22 1.35 -6.41
C GLU A 57 13.91 0.15 -5.74
N PHE A 58 13.13 -0.72 -5.07
CA PHE A 58 13.68 -1.85 -4.30
C PHE A 58 13.53 -3.21 -5.01
N GLY A 59 13.05 -3.21 -6.25
CA GLY A 59 12.92 -4.40 -7.09
C GLY A 59 12.06 -5.50 -6.46
N PHE A 60 10.95 -5.13 -5.79
CA PHE A 60 10.02 -6.13 -5.26
C PHE A 60 9.23 -6.77 -6.39
N ARG A 61 9.17 -8.10 -6.44
CA ARG A 61 8.25 -8.79 -7.37
C ARG A 61 6.85 -8.81 -6.75
N LYS A 62 5.81 -8.60 -7.57
CA LYS A 62 4.38 -8.70 -7.19
C LYS A 62 4.05 -9.93 -6.32
N ARG A 63 4.75 -11.05 -6.56
CA ARG A 63 4.61 -12.33 -5.83
C ARG A 63 5.04 -12.30 -4.35
N ILE A 64 5.86 -11.33 -3.94
CA ILE A 64 6.37 -11.20 -2.56
C ILE A 64 5.36 -10.47 -1.66
N LEU A 65 4.54 -9.58 -2.22
CA LEU A 65 3.60 -8.73 -1.49
C LEU A 65 2.24 -9.40 -1.20
N ASN A 66 1.96 -10.55 -1.84
CA ASN A 66 0.72 -11.31 -1.67
C ASN A 66 0.89 -12.55 -0.79
N ARG A 67 2.07 -12.81 -0.21
CA ARG A 67 2.38 -14.08 0.48
C ARG A 67 1.81 -14.22 1.90
N ASN A 68 1.05 -13.24 2.39
CA ASN A 68 0.45 -13.25 3.74
C ASN A 68 -1.07 -13.00 3.71
N LEU A 69 -1.74 -13.43 2.63
CA LEU A 69 -3.19 -13.58 2.57
C LEU A 69 -3.53 -15.06 2.48
#